data_AF-A0A1Q3DJ30-F1
#
_entry.id   AF-A0A1Q3DJ30-F1
#
_cell.length_a   1.000
_cell.length_b   1.000
_cell.length_c   1.000
_cell.angle_alpha   90.00
_cell.angle_beta   90.00
_cell.angle_gamma   90.00
#
_symmetry.space_group_name_H-M   'P 1'
#
loop_
_entity.id
_entity.type
_entity.pdbx_description
1 polymer ?
#
loop_
_entity_poly.entity_id
_entity_poly.type
_entity_poly.pdbx_seq_one_letter_code
_entity_poly.pdbx_strand_id
1 'polypeptide(L)'
;NPTPIIISNISNLIPIKLNHTNYLLWKSLFEPILRGHKLMQYIDGSLPPPAPTDSTFAAWYEKDQMLLSWINATLSETALPYIVGVNSSKQAWDILNRRYASATPSHVMFLRRQLSRVKKGSQSMHEYLQQFKELTDQLAAYGSPVSDDDVVLCVLDGLPPSY
;
A
#
# COMPACT_ATOMS: atom_id res chain seq x y z
N ASN A 1 25.98 18.37 0.50
CA ASN A 1 25.93 16.95 0.88
C ASN A 1 24.51 16.58 1.24
N PRO A 2 23.86 15.62 0.55
CA PRO A 2 22.59 15.10 1.02
C PRO A 2 22.87 14.30 2.30
N THR A 3 22.15 14.64 3.37
CA THR A 3 22.22 13.97 4.66
C THR A 3 21.91 12.48 4.47
N PRO A 4 22.72 11.55 5.03
CA PRO A 4 22.39 10.14 4.99
C PRO A 4 21.09 9.95 5.79
N ILE A 5 20.01 9.57 5.12
CA ILE A 5 18.80 9.14 5.82
C ILE A 5 19.16 7.81 6.50
N ILE A 6 19.43 7.90 7.79
CA ILE A 6 19.53 6.75 8.69
C ILE A 6 18.14 6.09 8.68
N ILE A 7 18.11 4.75 8.68
CA ILE A 7 16.92 3.88 8.68
C ILE A 7 15.80 4.39 9.61
N SER A 8 16.16 5.08 10.68
CA SER A 8 15.29 5.66 11.70
C SER A 8 14.21 6.64 11.21
N ASN A 9 14.27 7.19 9.99
CA ASN A 9 13.30 8.21 9.55
C ASN A 9 12.22 7.73 8.56
N ILE A 10 12.31 6.51 8.01
CA ILE A 10 11.32 6.07 6.99
C ILE A 10 9.91 5.94 7.56
N SER A 11 9.79 5.49 8.81
CA SER A 11 8.51 5.38 9.52
C SER A 11 7.87 6.76 9.78
N ASN A 12 8.65 7.84 9.81
CA ASN A 12 8.11 9.20 9.94
C ASN A 12 7.63 9.74 8.58
N LEU A 13 8.27 9.33 7.49
CA LEU A 13 7.87 9.71 6.12
C LEU A 13 6.64 8.94 5.63
N ILE A 14 6.40 7.75 6.17
CA ILE A 14 5.28 6.89 5.81
C ILE A 14 4.48 6.60 7.09
N PRO A 15 3.47 7.44 7.40
CA PRO A 15 2.72 7.37 8.67
C PRO A 15 1.76 6.18 8.76
N ILE A 16 1.83 5.24 7.82
CA ILE A 16 0.99 4.05 7.75
C ILE A 16 1.83 2.79 7.65
N LYS A 17 1.31 1.69 8.20
CA LYS A 17 1.86 0.35 8.03
C LYS A 17 1.08 -0.37 6.93
N LEU A 18 1.78 -0.93 5.95
CA LEU A 18 1.17 -1.71 4.88
C LEU A 18 0.40 -2.90 5.45
N ASN A 19 -0.86 -3.02 5.07
CA ASN A 19 -1.75 -4.14 5.36
C ASN A 19 -2.55 -4.50 4.09
N HIS A 20 -3.57 -5.34 4.25
CA HIS A 20 -4.34 -5.86 3.12
C HIS A 20 -5.28 -4.85 2.43
N THR A 21 -5.59 -3.71 3.05
CA THR A 21 -6.54 -2.72 2.49
C THR A 21 -5.85 -1.49 1.92
N ASN A 22 -4.66 -1.14 2.39
CA ASN A 22 -4.04 0.16 2.11
C ASN A 22 -2.86 0.11 1.13
N TYR A 23 -2.69 -0.97 0.37
CA TYR A 23 -1.51 -1.14 -0.49
C TYR A 23 -1.29 -0.02 -1.49
N LEU A 24 -2.34 0.43 -2.19
CA LEU A 24 -2.23 1.53 -3.15
C LEU A 24 -1.80 2.83 -2.47
N LEU A 25 -2.35 3.13 -1.29
CA LEU A 25 -1.96 4.29 -0.49
C LEU A 25 -0.50 4.18 -0.03
N TRP A 26 -0.12 3.04 0.55
CA TRP A 26 1.26 2.77 0.97
C TRP A 26 2.24 2.94 -0.20
N LYS A 27 1.93 2.34 -1.35
CA LYS A 27 2.75 2.45 -2.57
C LYS A 27 2.88 3.90 -3.04
N SER A 28 1.78 4.68 -3.01
CA SER A 28 1.78 6.09 -3.40
C SER A 28 2.65 6.98 -2.51
N LEU A 29 2.85 6.61 -1.24
CA LEU A 29 3.76 7.29 -0.30
C LEU A 29 5.20 6.78 -0.42
N PHE A 30 5.38 5.48 -0.66
CA PHE A 30 6.69 4.83 -0.70
C PHE A 30 7.47 5.15 -1.98
N GLU A 31 6.83 5.09 -3.16
CA GLU A 31 7.52 5.29 -4.45
C GLU A 31 8.16 6.67 -4.63
N PRO A 32 7.54 7.81 -4.26
CA PRO A 32 8.20 9.11 -4.35
C PRO A 32 9.48 9.20 -3.53
N ILE A 33 9.53 8.56 -2.36
CA ILE A 33 10.72 8.50 -1.52
C ILE A 33 11.82 7.73 -2.25
N LEU A 34 11.50 6.59 -2.87
CA LEU A 34 12.47 5.81 -3.65
C LEU A 34 12.98 6.59 -4.85
N ARG A 35 12.11 7.30 -5.58
CA ARG A 35 12.51 8.16 -6.70
C ARG A 35 13.44 9.27 -6.24
N GLY A 36 13.10 9.96 -5.14
CA GLY A 36 13.94 11.01 -4.55
C GLY A 36 15.34 10.52 -4.15
N HIS A 37 15.46 9.25 -3.76
CA HIS A 37 16.73 8.61 -3.39
C HIS A 37 17.40 7.80 -4.50
N LYS A 38 16.83 7.78 -5.71
CA LYS A 38 17.31 6.96 -6.84
C LYS A 38 17.37 5.46 -6.52
N LEU A 39 16.43 4.96 -5.72
CA LEU A 39 16.34 3.57 -5.29
C LEU A 39 15.35 2.73 -6.13
N MET A 40 14.54 3.35 -6.99
CA MET A 40 13.56 2.62 -7.84
C MET A 40 14.21 1.49 -8.65
N GLN A 41 15.41 1.73 -9.18
CA GLN A 41 16.16 0.79 -10.00
C GLN A 41 16.47 -0.56 -9.31
N TYR A 42 16.45 -0.60 -7.97
CA TYR A 42 16.65 -1.84 -7.20
C TYR A 42 15.41 -2.74 -7.21
N ILE A 43 14.21 -2.16 -7.29
CA ILE A 43 12.94 -2.92 -7.22
C ILE A 43 12.32 -3.18 -8.59
N ASP A 44 12.47 -2.25 -9.54
CA ASP A 44 11.95 -2.41 -10.90
C ASP A 44 12.81 -3.36 -11.77
N GLY A 45 14.01 -3.69 -11.32
CA GLY A 45 14.93 -4.62 -11.99
C GLY A 45 15.83 -3.96 -13.04
N SER A 46 15.78 -2.63 -13.20
CA SER A 46 16.66 -1.89 -14.10
C SER A 46 18.13 -1.93 -13.65
N LEU A 47 18.39 -2.15 -12.36
CA LEU A 47 19.73 -2.39 -11.82
C LEU A 47 19.81 -3.79 -11.17
N PRO A 48 20.14 -4.83 -11.95
CA PRO A 48 20.31 -6.17 -11.41
C PRO A 48 21.52 -6.25 -10.44
N PRO A 49 21.53 -7.23 -9.53
CA PRO A 49 22.66 -7.45 -8.63
C PRO A 49 23.94 -7.76 -9.42
N PRO A 50 25.07 -7.09 -9.13
CA PRO A 50 26.37 -7.47 -9.67
C PRO A 50 26.77 -8.89 -9.25
N ALA A 51 27.75 -9.46 -9.94
CA ALA A 51 28.34 -10.73 -9.49
C ALA A 51 28.99 -10.55 -8.10
N PRO A 52 28.94 -11.54 -7.19
CA PRO A 52 29.54 -11.42 -5.86
C PRO A 52 31.05 -11.13 -5.86
N THR A 53 31.74 -11.45 -6.95
CA THR A 53 33.18 -11.17 -7.16
C THR A 53 33.46 -9.75 -7.65
N ASP A 54 32.42 -9.00 -8.04
CA ASP A 54 32.54 -7.62 -8.53
C ASP A 54 32.80 -6.67 -7.35
N SER A 55 33.73 -5.73 -7.51
CA SER A 55 34.04 -4.73 -6.49
C SER A 55 32.86 -3.81 -6.17
N THR A 56 31.89 -3.70 -7.07
CA THR A 56 30.66 -2.90 -6.90
C THR A 56 29.57 -3.64 -6.12
N PHE A 57 29.69 -4.97 -5.93
CA PHE A 57 28.67 -5.77 -5.25
C PHE A 57 28.40 -5.29 -3.83
N ALA A 58 29.45 -5.00 -3.05
CA ALA A 58 29.29 -4.58 -1.66
C ALA A 58 28.48 -3.29 -1.52
N ALA A 59 28.76 -2.28 -2.36
CA ALA A 59 28.04 -1.01 -2.35
C ALA A 59 26.59 -1.16 -2.84
N TRP A 60 26.36 -2.02 -3.85
CA TRP A 60 25.01 -2.36 -4.31
C TRP A 60 24.21 -3.05 -3.19
N TYR A 61 24.82 -4.05 -2.54
CA TYR A 61 24.20 -4.85 -1.50
C TYR A 61 23.85 -4.00 -0.28
N GLU A 62 24.71 -3.07 0.13
CA GLU A 62 24.40 -2.12 1.21
C GLU A 62 23.11 -1.32 0.93
N LYS A 63 22.93 -0.83 -0.31
CA LYS A 63 21.73 -0.09 -0.71
C LYS A 63 20.49 -0.97 -0.78
N ASP A 64 20.61 -2.19 -1.31
CA ASP A 64 19.54 -3.16 -1.34
C ASP A 64 19.06 -3.53 0.08
N GLN A 65 19.99 -3.79 1.01
CA GLN A 65 19.65 -4.13 2.40
C GLN A 65 19.07 -2.97 3.19
N MET A 66 19.52 -1.74 2.92
CA MET A 66 18.90 -0.53 3.45
C MET A 66 17.44 -0.41 2.99
N LEU A 67 17.18 -0.63 1.69
CA LEU A 67 15.84 -0.59 1.13
C LEU A 67 14.96 -1.73 1.68
N LEU A 68 15.50 -2.94 1.83
CA LEU A 68 14.79 -4.06 2.46
C LEU A 68 14.40 -3.72 3.91
N SER A 69 15.29 -3.05 4.66
CA SER A 69 15.01 -2.58 6.01
C SER A 69 13.89 -1.52 6.02
N TRP A 70 13.83 -0.63 5.04
CA TRP A 70 12.75 0.35 4.89
C TRP A 70 11.41 -0.30 4.58
N ILE A 71 11.39 -1.32 3.71
CA ILE A 71 10.18 -2.11 3.43
C ILE A 71 9.71 -2.75 4.75
N ASN A 72 10.56 -3.50 5.45
CA ASN A 72 10.24 -4.14 6.73
C ASN A 72 9.69 -3.15 7.77
N ALA A 73 10.34 -1.99 7.90
CA ALA A 73 9.95 -0.94 8.85
C ALA A 73 8.57 -0.35 8.55
N THR A 74 8.00 -0.55 7.35
CA THR A 74 6.70 0.01 6.97
C THR A 74 5.63 -1.06 6.81
N LEU A 75 5.90 -2.32 7.17
CA LEU A 75 4.90 -3.39 7.17
C LEU A 75 4.14 -3.47 8.50
N SER A 76 2.87 -3.86 8.44
CA SER A 76 2.10 -4.27 9.63
C SER A 76 2.52 -5.67 10.09
N GLU A 77 2.15 -6.02 11.32
CA GLU A 77 2.30 -7.39 11.86
C GLU A 77 1.61 -8.45 10.99
N THR A 78 0.54 -8.07 10.28
CA THR A 78 -0.18 -8.97 9.36
C THR A 78 0.50 -9.11 7.99
N ALA A 79 1.40 -8.21 7.62
CA ALA A 79 2.13 -8.24 6.36
C ALA A 79 3.55 -8.82 6.49
N LEU A 80 4.21 -8.65 7.64
CA LEU A 80 5.56 -9.14 7.92
C LEU A 80 5.76 -10.65 7.62
N PRO A 81 4.83 -11.56 7.98
CA PRO A 81 5.02 -13.00 7.73
C PRO A 81 5.25 -13.37 6.27
N TYR A 82 4.82 -12.54 5.32
CA TYR A 82 4.94 -12.84 3.88
C TYR A 82 6.33 -12.62 3.32
N ILE A 83 7.20 -11.89 4.03
CA ILE A 83 8.56 -11.60 3.57
C ILE A 83 9.63 -12.18 4.51
N VAL A 84 9.25 -13.09 5.40
CA VAL A 84 10.19 -13.82 6.26
C VAL A 84 11.14 -14.64 5.38
N GLY A 85 12.46 -14.50 5.61
CA GLY A 85 13.50 -15.19 4.85
C GLY A 85 13.80 -14.60 3.47
N VAL A 86 13.18 -13.48 3.10
CA VAL A 86 13.49 -12.73 1.87
C VAL A 86 14.78 -11.94 2.07
N ASN A 87 15.70 -12.04 1.10
CA ASN A 87 17.04 -11.47 1.21
C ASN A 87 17.32 -10.28 0.28
N SER A 88 16.35 -9.86 -0.54
CA SER A 88 16.50 -8.69 -1.41
C SER A 88 15.27 -7.80 -1.39
N SER A 89 15.49 -6.50 -1.57
CA SER A 89 14.42 -5.51 -1.64
C SER A 89 13.47 -5.78 -2.82
N LYS A 90 14.03 -6.20 -3.97
CA LYS A 90 13.25 -6.59 -5.15
C LYS A 90 12.29 -7.73 -4.86
N GLN A 91 12.77 -8.82 -4.27
CA GLN A 91 11.93 -9.98 -3.98
C GLN A 91 10.82 -9.61 -2.99
N ALA A 92 11.13 -8.80 -1.97
CA ALA A 92 10.12 -8.32 -1.01
C ALA A 92 9.06 -7.48 -1.73
N TRP A 93 9.48 -6.53 -2.58
CA TRP A 93 8.58 -5.69 -3.36
C TRP A 93 7.67 -6.50 -4.29
N ASP A 94 8.23 -7.47 -5.01
CA ASP A 94 7.50 -8.33 -5.94
C ASP A 94 6.46 -9.20 -5.22
N ILE A 95 6.80 -9.75 -4.03
CA ILE A 95 5.86 -10.51 -3.20
C ILE A 95 4.70 -9.62 -2.74
N LEU A 96 4.99 -8.42 -2.23
CA LEU A 96 3.98 -7.49 -1.73
C LEU A 96 3.09 -6.98 -2.88
N ASN A 97 3.68 -6.63 -4.02
CA ASN A 97 2.95 -6.23 -5.22
C ASN A 97 2.08 -7.38 -5.73
N ARG A 98 2.59 -8.60 -5.84
CA ARG A 98 1.77 -9.75 -6.26
C ARG A 98 0.61 -10.04 -5.29
N ARG A 99 0.83 -9.86 -3.99
CA ARG A 99 -0.18 -10.16 -2.96
C ARG A 99 -1.26 -9.09 -2.88
N TYR A 100 -0.88 -7.83 -2.97
CA TYR A 100 -1.76 -6.71 -2.65
C TYR A 100 -2.07 -5.77 -3.83
N ALA A 101 -1.27 -5.77 -4.91
CA ALA A 101 -1.55 -4.96 -6.09
C ALA A 101 -2.67 -5.54 -6.96
N SER A 102 -2.82 -6.87 -6.95
CA SER A 102 -4.01 -7.48 -7.55
C SER A 102 -5.23 -7.08 -6.74
N ALA A 103 -6.17 -6.41 -7.41
CA ALA A 103 -7.58 -6.39 -7.04
C ALA A 103 -8.09 -7.85 -7.01
N THR A 104 -7.71 -8.62 -5.99
CA THR A 104 -8.18 -9.99 -5.90
C THR A 104 -9.71 -9.93 -5.88
N PRO A 105 -10.42 -10.80 -6.61
CA PRO A 105 -11.88 -10.82 -6.56
C PRO A 105 -12.41 -10.87 -5.13
N SER A 106 -11.69 -11.55 -4.23
CA SER A 106 -11.94 -11.57 -2.79
C SER A 106 -11.84 -10.19 -2.12
N HIS A 107 -10.84 -9.37 -2.47
CA HIS A 107 -10.69 -8.01 -1.94
C HIS A 107 -11.73 -7.05 -2.50
N VAL A 108 -12.00 -7.11 -3.81
CA VAL A 108 -13.11 -6.34 -4.42
C VAL A 108 -14.44 -6.71 -3.76
N MET A 109 -14.71 -8.00 -3.56
CA MET A 109 -15.91 -8.49 -2.88
C MET A 109 -15.94 -8.09 -1.41
N PHE A 110 -14.80 -8.04 -0.74
CA PHE A 110 -14.69 -7.53 0.62
C PHE A 110 -15.05 -6.04 0.70
N LEU A 111 -14.49 -5.20 -0.18
CA LEU A 111 -14.84 -3.78 -0.27
C LEU A 111 -16.32 -3.56 -0.61
N ARG A 112 -16.87 -4.32 -1.55
CA ARG A 112 -18.32 -4.30 -1.87
C ARG A 112 -19.18 -4.66 -0.65
N ARG A 113 -18.77 -5.68 0.12
CA ARG A 113 -19.47 -6.06 1.37
C ARG A 113 -19.33 -5.02 2.47
N GLN A 114 -18.21 -4.29 2.54
CA GLN A 114 -18.10 -3.17 3.46
C GLN A 114 -19.04 -2.04 3.04
N LEU A 115 -19.02 -1.68 1.75
CA LEU A 115 -19.86 -0.63 1.18
C LEU A 115 -21.35 -0.89 1.46
N SER A 116 -21.84 -2.11 1.25
CA SER A 116 -23.25 -2.47 1.51
C SER A 116 -23.63 -2.50 3.00
N ARG A 117 -22.65 -2.48 3.91
CA ARG A 117 -22.86 -2.54 5.36
C ARG A 117 -22.67 -1.20 6.05
N VAL A 118 -22.25 -0.16 5.32
CA VAL A 118 -22.12 1.19 5.90
C VAL A 118 -23.52 1.68 6.28
N LYS A 119 -23.68 2.02 7.56
CA LYS A 119 -24.90 2.61 8.12
C LYS A 119 -24.51 3.92 8.78
N LYS A 120 -25.32 4.98 8.61
CA LYS A 120 -25.07 6.27 9.27
C LYS A 120 -25.05 6.12 10.79
N GLY A 121 -26.00 5.37 11.35
CA GLY A 121 -26.13 5.18 12.79
C GLY A 121 -26.07 6.52 13.54
N SER A 122 -25.18 6.61 14.52
CA SER A 122 -24.90 7.81 15.31
C SER A 122 -23.89 8.79 14.69
N GLN A 123 -23.27 8.46 13.55
CA GLN A 123 -22.30 9.33 12.88
C GLN A 123 -22.99 10.56 12.27
N SER A 124 -22.22 11.63 12.06
CA SER A 124 -22.69 12.76 11.26
C SER A 124 -22.91 12.36 9.80
N MET A 125 -23.73 13.13 9.06
CA MET A 125 -23.92 12.90 7.63
C MET A 125 -22.60 13.01 6.86
N HIS A 126 -21.71 13.93 7.27
CA HIS A 126 -20.42 14.11 6.63
C HIS A 126 -19.51 12.88 6.81
N GLU A 127 -19.34 12.38 8.02
CA GLU A 127 -18.52 11.18 8.29
C GLU A 127 -19.06 9.95 7.55
N TYR A 128 -20.39 9.81 7.51
CA TYR A 128 -21.07 8.75 6.80
C TYR A 128 -20.79 8.78 5.29
N LEU A 129 -20.97 9.93 4.64
CA LEU A 129 -20.71 10.09 3.20
C LEU A 129 -19.22 9.97 2.87
N GLN A 130 -18.34 10.44 3.75
CA GLN A 130 -16.89 10.31 3.61
C GLN A 130 -16.47 8.83 3.59
N GLN A 131 -17.05 8.00 4.47
CA GLN A 131 -16.78 6.56 4.49
C GLN A 131 -17.22 5.86 3.19
N PHE A 132 -18.36 6.27 2.63
CA PHE A 132 -18.81 5.81 1.31
C PHE A 132 -17.80 6.17 0.22
N LYS A 133 -17.39 7.44 0.19
CA LYS A 133 -16.43 7.95 -0.79
C LYS A 133 -15.10 7.21 -0.74
N GLU A 134 -14.58 6.93 0.45
CA GLU A 134 -13.33 6.20 0.62
C GLU A 134 -13.40 4.77 0.06
N LEU A 135 -14.53 4.08 0.25
CA LEU A 135 -14.74 2.74 -0.27
C LEU A 135 -14.94 2.73 -1.79
N THR A 136 -15.68 3.69 -2.34
CA THR A 136 -15.87 3.82 -3.80
C THR A 136 -14.58 4.20 -4.52
N ASP A 137 -13.80 5.13 -3.94
CA ASP A 137 -12.51 5.54 -4.50
C ASP A 137 -11.51 4.37 -4.48
N GLN A 138 -11.50 3.54 -3.41
CA GLN A 138 -10.72 2.30 -3.37
C GLN A 138 -11.16 1.30 -4.44
N LEU A 139 -12.46 1.06 -4.57
CA LEU A 139 -13.02 0.17 -5.59
C LEU A 139 -12.66 0.62 -7.01
N ALA A 140 -12.73 1.92 -7.29
CA ALA A 140 -12.28 2.51 -8.55
C ALA A 140 -10.78 2.33 -8.78
N ALA A 141 -9.94 2.53 -7.76
CA ALA A 141 -8.50 2.34 -7.85
C ALA A 141 -8.09 0.88 -8.12
N TYR A 142 -8.94 -0.08 -7.73
CA TYR A 142 -8.81 -1.51 -8.06
C TYR A 142 -9.46 -1.90 -9.40
N GLY A 143 -9.91 -0.95 -10.21
CA GLY A 143 -10.52 -1.20 -11.52
C GLY A 143 -11.95 -1.73 -11.48
N SER A 144 -12.63 -1.62 -10.32
CA SER A 144 -14.04 -2.00 -10.14
C SER A 144 -14.86 -0.80 -9.63
N PRO A 145 -14.98 0.30 -10.39
CA PRO A 145 -15.78 1.45 -9.97
C PRO A 145 -17.24 1.04 -9.69
N VAL A 146 -17.87 1.73 -8.74
CA VAL A 146 -19.30 1.60 -8.44
C VAL A 146 -20.04 2.65 -9.26
N SER A 147 -21.19 2.30 -9.84
CA SER A 147 -21.99 3.27 -10.59
C SER A 147 -22.59 4.32 -9.66
N ASP A 148 -22.80 5.53 -10.15
CA ASP A 148 -23.40 6.60 -9.34
C ASP A 148 -24.79 6.20 -8.81
N ASP A 149 -25.58 5.48 -9.61
CA ASP A 149 -26.89 4.95 -9.21
C ASP A 149 -26.77 3.94 -8.05
N ASP A 150 -25.81 3.01 -8.12
CA ASP A 150 -25.54 2.05 -7.04
C ASP A 150 -25.03 2.74 -5.77
N VAL A 151 -24.23 3.81 -5.92
CA VAL A 151 -23.77 4.62 -4.79
C VAL A 151 -24.95 5.30 -4.11
N VAL A 152 -25.83 5.95 -4.88
CA VAL A 152 -27.04 6.59 -4.34
C VAL A 152 -27.90 5.56 -3.61
N LEU A 153 -28.13 4.39 -4.20
CA LEU A 153 -28.94 3.34 -3.59
C LEU A 153 -28.33 2.84 -2.26
N CYS A 154 -27.03 2.57 -2.24
CA CYS A 154 -26.36 2.12 -1.01
C CYS A 154 -26.35 3.22 0.08
N VAL A 155 -26.25 4.49 -0.32
CA VAL A 155 -26.35 5.63 0.60
C VAL A 155 -27.75 5.71 1.20
N LEU A 156 -28.80 5.60 0.39
CA LEU A 156 -30.17 5.63 0.90
C LEU A 156 -30.47 4.46 1.85
N ASP A 157 -30.01 3.26 1.51
CA ASP A 157 -30.16 2.05 2.34
C ASP A 157 -29.46 2.18 3.71
N GLY A 158 -28.46 3.05 3.83
CA GLY A 158 -27.69 3.25 5.05
C GLY A 158 -28.26 4.30 6.00
N LEU A 159 -29.28 5.05 5.59
CA LEU A 159 -29.92 6.10 6.39
C LEU A 159 -30.96 5.53 7.36
N PRO A 160 -31.12 6.14 8.56
CA PRO A 160 -32.22 5.80 9.45
C PRO A 160 -33.55 6.34 8.89
N PRO A 161 -34.71 5.79 9.32
CA PRO A 161 -36.04 6.19 8.83
C PRO A 161 -36.42 7.67 9.01
N SER A 162 -35.60 8.44 9.73
CA SER A 162 -35.81 9.86 10.02
C SER A 162 -35.39 10.80 8.87
N TYR A 163 -34.91 10.26 7.74
CA TYR A 163 -34.45 11.01 6.57
C TYR A 163 -35.33 10.75 5.36
#